data_AF-A0A6N7VKH2-F1
#
_entry.id   AF-A0A6N7VKH2-F1
#
_cell.length_a   1.000
_cell.length_b   1.000
_cell.length_c   1.000
_cell.angle_alpha   90.00
_cell.angle_beta   90.00
_cell.angle_gamma   90.00
#
_symmetry.space_group_name_H-M   'P 1'
#
loop_
_entity.id
_entity.type
_entity.pdbx_description
1 polymer ?
#
loop_
_entity_poly.entity_id
_entity_poly.type
_entity_poly.pdbx_seq_one_letter_code
_entity_poly.pdbx_strand_id
1 'polypeptide(L)'
;MKVNGSGGSFVEQVYNLAPAVAWELGLQVCREMEVEIEKQDDAGMLLNGSLVSEEKSFLFGKPKRKEIVFAVQPLEQGCNVIVDIHKKRMEVYSLKPQNRETDKFVALFEEKAQAYLDQRICPQCHAALPKNVAFCPFCGAKL
;
A
#
# COMPACT_ATOMS: atom_id res chain seq x y z
N MET A 1 -4.95 13.37 6.20
CA MET A 1 -4.19 14.65 6.21
C MET A 1 -2.80 14.40 5.64
N LYS A 2 -2.38 15.08 4.55
CA LYS A 2 -1.01 14.92 3.99
C LYS A 2 -0.07 15.95 4.61
N VAL A 3 0.92 15.51 5.40
CA VAL A 3 1.95 16.39 5.98
C VAL A 3 3.21 16.31 5.12
N ASN A 4 3.46 17.34 4.31
CA ASN A 4 4.64 17.40 3.46
C ASN A 4 5.87 17.89 4.25
N GLY A 5 7.02 17.22 4.09
CA GLY A 5 8.33 17.76 4.50
C GLY A 5 8.88 17.33 5.87
N SER A 6 8.29 16.35 6.56
CA SER A 6 8.73 15.84 7.89
C SER A 6 9.60 14.57 7.83
N GLY A 7 9.98 14.12 6.63
CA GLY A 7 10.70 12.85 6.45
C GLY A 7 9.80 11.60 6.47
N GLY A 8 8.47 11.77 6.46
CA GLY A 8 7.49 10.72 6.27
C GLY A 8 6.22 11.24 5.57
N SER A 9 5.33 10.33 5.23
CA SER A 9 4.04 10.65 4.60
C SER A 9 2.97 9.69 5.11
N PHE A 10 2.01 10.30 5.80
CA PHE A 10 0.83 9.66 6.37
C PHE A 10 -0.38 9.92 5.47
N VAL A 11 -1.11 8.86 5.14
CA VAL A 11 -2.38 8.91 4.43
C VAL A 11 -3.41 8.07 5.19
N GLU A 12 -4.60 8.63 5.29
CA GLU A 12 -5.77 8.03 5.91
C GLU A 12 -6.95 8.35 5.00
N GLN A 13 -7.64 7.32 4.52
CA GLN A 13 -8.74 7.43 3.58
C GLN A 13 -9.84 6.41 3.86
N VAL A 14 -11.09 6.85 3.71
CA VAL A 14 -12.27 6.00 3.90
C VAL A 14 -12.63 5.33 2.57
N TYR A 15 -12.85 4.02 2.62
CA TYR A 15 -13.28 3.20 1.49
C TYR A 15 -14.58 2.46 1.83
N ASN A 16 -15.51 2.41 0.87
CA ASN A 16 -16.71 1.59 0.97
C ASN A 16 -16.40 0.12 0.62
N LEU A 17 -15.57 -0.50 1.45
CA LEU A 17 -15.15 -1.91 1.34
C LEU A 17 -15.32 -2.59 2.70
N ALA A 18 -15.58 -3.90 2.68
CA ALA A 18 -15.48 -4.70 3.90
C ALA A 18 -14.03 -4.64 4.44
N PRO A 19 -13.81 -4.49 5.76
CA PRO A 19 -12.46 -4.34 6.33
C PRO A 19 -11.52 -5.49 5.96
N ALA A 20 -11.99 -6.74 6.00
CA ALA A 20 -11.20 -7.91 5.61
C ALA A 20 -10.75 -7.87 4.14
N VAL A 21 -11.57 -7.30 3.25
CA VAL A 21 -11.20 -7.14 1.84
C VAL A 21 -10.11 -6.08 1.70
N ALA A 22 -10.29 -4.93 2.34
CA ALA A 22 -9.27 -3.88 2.33
C ALA A 22 -7.94 -4.36 2.92
N TRP A 23 -7.98 -5.19 3.96
CA TRP A 23 -6.80 -5.82 4.55
C TRP A 23 -6.04 -6.68 3.52
N GLU A 24 -6.73 -7.62 2.87
CA GLU A 24 -6.11 -8.49 1.86
C GLU A 24 -5.56 -7.72 0.66
N LEU A 25 -6.29 -6.71 0.17
CA LEU A 25 -5.83 -5.86 -0.93
C LEU A 25 -4.56 -5.08 -0.53
N GLY A 26 -4.52 -4.53 0.68
CA GLY A 26 -3.34 -3.84 1.17
C GLY A 26 -2.14 -4.77 1.37
N LEU A 27 -2.35 -6.01 1.86
CA LEU A 27 -1.28 -7.02 1.91
C LEU A 27 -0.73 -7.36 0.52
N GLN A 28 -1.59 -7.42 -0.51
CA GLN A 28 -1.12 -7.58 -1.90
C GLN A 28 -0.28 -6.40 -2.36
N VAL A 29 -0.66 -5.15 -2.03
CA VAL A 29 0.14 -3.96 -2.33
C VAL A 29 1.49 -4.01 -1.61
N CYS A 30 1.52 -4.39 -0.32
CA CYS A 30 2.77 -4.55 0.42
C CYS A 30 3.72 -5.56 -0.24
N ARG A 31 3.20 -6.69 -0.73
CA ARG A 31 4.00 -7.69 -1.48
C ARG A 31 4.54 -7.13 -2.79
N GLU A 32 3.71 -6.41 -3.55
CA GLU A 32 4.10 -5.78 -4.82
C GLU A 32 5.12 -4.65 -4.64
N MET A 33 5.08 -3.96 -3.50
CA MET A 33 6.05 -2.95 -3.12
C MET A 33 7.30 -3.53 -2.43
N GLU A 34 7.45 -4.85 -2.39
CA GLU A 34 8.57 -5.55 -1.78
C GLU A 34 8.81 -5.15 -0.31
N VAL A 35 7.71 -4.97 0.45
CA VAL A 35 7.77 -4.69 1.88
C VAL A 35 8.33 -5.89 2.62
N GLU A 36 9.43 -5.69 3.36
CA GLU A 36 9.96 -6.63 4.32
C GLU A 36 9.13 -6.55 5.60
N ILE A 37 8.34 -7.60 5.86
CA ILE A 37 7.41 -7.65 6.98
C ILE A 37 8.16 -7.91 8.29
N GLU A 38 8.02 -7.01 9.25
CA GLU A 38 8.57 -7.16 10.61
C GLU A 38 7.53 -7.72 11.58
N LYS A 39 6.28 -7.24 11.47
CA LYS A 39 5.15 -7.72 12.28
C LYS A 39 3.84 -7.60 11.50
N GLN A 40 3.06 -8.67 11.48
CA GLN A 40 1.71 -8.71 10.93
C GLN A 40 0.75 -9.21 12.02
N ASP A 41 -0.29 -8.43 12.29
CA ASP A 41 -1.40 -8.76 13.19
C ASP A 41 -2.69 -8.73 12.38
N ASP A 42 -3.14 -9.92 11.93
CA ASP A 42 -4.34 -10.05 11.10
C ASP A 42 -5.63 -9.76 11.87
N ALA A 43 -5.65 -10.02 13.18
CA ALA A 43 -6.83 -9.75 14.02
C ALA A 43 -7.01 -8.24 14.24
N GLY A 44 -5.90 -7.53 14.43
CA GLY A 44 -5.86 -6.06 14.51
C GLY A 44 -5.80 -5.35 13.15
N MET A 45 -5.66 -6.10 12.04
CA MET A 45 -5.41 -5.59 10.68
C MET A 45 -4.30 -4.52 10.66
N LEU A 46 -3.14 -4.86 11.22
CA LEU A 46 -1.98 -3.99 11.36
C LEU A 46 -0.71 -4.68 10.85
N LEU A 47 -0.01 -4.04 9.91
CA LEU A 47 1.26 -4.47 9.38
C LEU A 47 2.32 -3.40 9.66
N ASN A 48 3.46 -3.86 10.17
CA ASN A 48 4.69 -3.06 10.32
C ASN A 48 5.78 -3.73 9.49
N GLY A 49 6.55 -2.93 8.77
CA GLY A 49 7.66 -3.43 7.97
C GLY A 49 8.56 -2.32 7.49
N SER A 50 9.46 -2.66 6.57
CA SER A 50 10.32 -1.69 5.90
C SER A 50 10.36 -1.94 4.40
N LEU A 51 10.70 -0.91 3.63
CA LEU A 51 10.87 -1.01 2.18
C LEU A 51 12.04 -0.15 1.70
N VAL A 52 12.59 -0.52 0.55
CA VAL A 52 13.66 0.24 -0.09
C VAL A 52 13.05 1.42 -0.83
N SER A 53 13.39 2.63 -0.39
CA SER A 53 12.96 3.86 -1.02
C SER A 53 13.64 4.03 -2.37
N GLU A 54 12.83 4.39 -3.37
CA GLU A 54 13.31 4.71 -4.72
C GLU A 54 13.88 6.13 -4.81
N GLU A 55 13.88 6.89 -3.71
CA GLU A 55 14.51 8.20 -3.63
C GLU A 55 16.04 8.09 -3.70
N LYS A 56 16.60 8.54 -4.82
CA LYS A 56 18.05 8.56 -5.01
C LYS A 56 18.68 9.67 -4.18
N SER A 57 19.66 9.32 -3.35
CA SER A 57 20.62 10.32 -2.85
C SER A 57 21.52 10.73 -4.03
N PHE A 58 21.76 12.03 -4.19
CA PHE A 58 22.48 12.61 -5.32
C PHE A 58 23.81 11.88 -5.62
N LEU A 59 23.94 11.47 -6.88
CA LEU A 59 25.07 10.86 -7.61
C LEU A 59 25.68 9.51 -7.16
N PHE A 60 25.71 9.11 -5.88
CA PHE A 60 26.27 7.81 -5.45
C PHE A 60 25.59 7.25 -4.18
N GLY A 61 24.33 7.62 -3.97
CA GLY A 61 23.59 7.27 -2.76
C GLY A 61 23.26 5.79 -2.65
N LYS A 62 23.55 5.19 -1.48
CA LYS A 62 22.95 3.90 -1.10
C LYS A 62 21.41 4.04 -1.09
N PRO A 63 20.66 3.02 -1.53
CA PRO A 63 19.21 2.99 -1.35
C PRO A 63 18.87 3.21 0.12
N LYS A 64 17.91 4.09 0.40
CA LYS A 64 17.47 4.37 1.76
C LYS A 64 16.34 3.41 2.11
N ARG A 65 16.33 2.88 3.34
CA ARG A 65 15.16 2.17 3.87
C ARG A 65 14.22 3.15 4.55
N LYS A 66 12.92 2.96 4.36
CA LYS A 66 11.84 3.62 5.10
C LYS A 66 11.05 2.54 5.84
N GLU A 67 10.52 2.91 6.99
CA GLU A 67 9.55 2.11 7.74
C GLU A 67 8.17 2.35 7.13
N ILE A 68 7.33 1.32 7.16
CA ILE A 68 5.93 1.35 6.74
C ILE A 68 5.04 0.80 7.83
N VAL A 69 3.95 1.51 8.09
CA VAL A 69 2.80 1.03 8.84
C VAL A 69 1.60 1.03 7.91
N PHE A 70 0.96 -0.12 7.73
CA PHE A 70 -0.31 -0.26 7.03
C PHE A 70 -1.36 -0.79 8.00
N ALA A 71 -2.51 -0.15 8.07
CA ALA A 71 -3.60 -0.59 8.93
C ALA A 71 -4.96 -0.41 8.27
N VAL A 72 -5.92 -1.25 8.67
CA VAL A 72 -7.32 -1.12 8.31
C VAL A 72 -8.15 -1.03 9.58
N GLN A 73 -8.92 0.06 9.71
CA GLN A 73 -9.82 0.26 10.83
C GLN A 73 -11.28 0.12 10.36
N PRO A 74 -12.08 -0.78 10.95
CA PRO A 74 -13.52 -0.87 10.64
C PRO A 74 -14.26 0.43 10.97
N LEU A 75 -15.25 0.77 10.13
CA LEU A 75 -16.23 1.82 10.39
C LEU A 75 -17.64 1.22 10.38
N GLU A 76 -18.65 1.99 10.80
CA GLU A 76 -20.06 1.55 10.69
C GLU A 76 -20.44 1.21 9.25
N GLN A 77 -19.92 1.98 8.28
CA GLN A 77 -20.05 1.75 6.86
C GLN A 77 -18.66 1.82 6.22
N GLY A 78 -18.18 0.68 5.73
CA GLY A 78 -16.87 0.57 5.10
C GLY A 78 -15.70 0.45 6.09
N CYS A 79 -14.54 0.98 5.70
CA CYS A 79 -13.33 0.97 6.51
C CYS A 79 -12.46 2.19 6.23
N ASN A 80 -11.57 2.47 7.16
CA ASN A 80 -10.50 3.44 7.01
C ASN A 80 -9.20 2.69 6.71
N VAL A 81 -8.51 3.08 5.65
CA VAL A 81 -7.21 2.53 5.27
C VAL A 81 -6.15 3.57 5.58
N ILE A 82 -5.19 3.15 6.40
CA ILE A 82 -4.13 4.00 6.93
C ILE A 82 -2.80 3.47 6.40
N VAL A 83 -1.99 4.35 5.83
CA VAL A 83 -0.61 4.05 5.46
C VAL A 83 0.29 5.20 5.92
N ASP A 84 1.30 4.85 6.71
CA ASP A 84 2.37 5.75 7.09
C ASP A 84 3.69 5.19 6.57
N ILE A 85 4.42 5.97 5.77
CA ILE A 85 5.75 5.60 5.31
C ILE A 85 6.72 6.70 5.69
N HIS A 86 7.70 6.38 6.52
CA HIS A 86 8.60 7.37 7.09
C HIS A 86 10.03 6.86 7.21
N LYS A 87 10.99 7.78 7.26
CA LYS A 87 12.37 7.44 7.63
C LYS A 87 12.42 7.00 9.10
N LYS A 88 13.38 6.15 9.43
CA LYS A 88 13.68 5.76 10.83
C LYS A 88 13.92 6.95 11.76
N ARG A 89 14.42 8.07 11.22
CA ARG A 89 14.56 9.35 11.93
C ARG A 89 13.76 10.40 11.18
N MET A 90 12.79 11.02 11.86
CA MET A 90 12.07 12.15 11.31
C MET A 90 13.01 13.33 11.12
N GLU A 91 12.92 13.98 9.97
CA GLU A 91 13.70 15.17 9.64
C GLU A 91 12.78 16.38 9.75
N VAL A 92 13.11 17.32 10.62
CA VAL A 92 12.43 18.61 10.67
C VAL A 92 13.03 19.44 9.52
N TYR A 93 12.20 19.88 8.58
CA TYR A 93 12.57 20.72 7.42
C TYR A 93 13.23 20.01 6.21
N SER A 94 12.48 19.15 5.50
CA SER A 94 12.84 18.76 4.12
C SER A 94 12.07 19.61 3.11
N LEU A 95 12.79 20.29 2.21
CA LEU A 95 12.21 21.00 1.07
C LEU A 95 11.72 20.07 -0.05
N LYS A 96 12.13 18.79 -0.02
CA LYS A 96 11.75 17.81 -1.04
C LYS A 96 10.54 16.99 -0.56
N PRO A 97 9.55 16.74 -1.43
CA PRO A 97 8.49 15.76 -1.15
C PRO A 97 9.10 14.40 -0.82
N GLN A 98 8.54 13.72 0.18
CA GLN A 98 9.00 12.39 0.66
C GLN A 98 7.88 11.35 0.62
N ASN A 99 6.82 11.64 -0.14
CA ASN A 99 5.57 10.92 -0.23
C ASN A 99 5.52 9.91 -1.39
N ARG A 100 6.61 9.73 -2.13
CA ARG A 100 6.64 8.91 -3.35
C ARG A 100 6.12 7.50 -3.12
N GLU A 101 6.59 6.84 -2.07
CA GLU A 101 6.18 5.47 -1.78
C GLU A 101 4.74 5.41 -1.23
N THR A 102 4.31 6.39 -0.45
CA THR A 102 2.91 6.48 0.00
C THR A 102 1.94 6.72 -1.15
N ASP A 103 2.27 7.62 -2.08
CA ASP A 103 1.45 7.86 -3.27
C ASP A 103 1.42 6.61 -4.17
N LYS A 104 2.54 5.86 -4.28
CA LYS A 104 2.58 4.56 -4.98
C LYS A 104 1.67 3.52 -4.31
N PHE A 105 1.71 3.43 -2.98
CA PHE A 105 0.82 2.53 -2.22
C PHE A 105 -0.65 2.85 -2.50
N VAL A 106 -1.03 4.12 -2.38
CA VAL A 106 -2.41 4.58 -2.58
C VAL A 106 -2.89 4.27 -4.00
N ALA A 107 -2.07 4.57 -5.01
CA ALA A 107 -2.42 4.29 -6.41
C ALA A 107 -2.66 2.79 -6.67
N LEU A 108 -1.77 1.92 -6.18
CA LEU A 108 -1.91 0.47 -6.32
C LEU A 108 -3.13 -0.04 -5.54
N PHE A 109 -3.38 0.50 -4.36
CA PHE A 109 -4.54 0.12 -3.54
C PHE A 109 -5.84 0.50 -4.25
N GLU A 110 -5.96 1.73 -4.76
CA GLU A 110 -7.14 2.20 -5.49
C GLU A 110 -7.40 1.39 -6.76
N GLU A 111 -6.36 1.03 -7.51
CA GLU A 111 -6.50 0.16 -8.68
C GLU A 111 -7.10 -1.20 -8.30
N LYS A 112 -6.58 -1.83 -7.24
CA LYS A 112 -7.06 -3.12 -6.75
C LYS A 112 -8.47 -3.03 -6.16
N ALA A 113 -8.75 -1.96 -5.40
CA ALA A 113 -10.08 -1.68 -4.84
C ALA A 113 -11.12 -1.52 -5.96
N GLN A 114 -10.80 -0.75 -7.00
CA GLN A 114 -11.69 -0.58 -8.15
C GLN A 114 -11.90 -1.90 -8.90
N ALA A 115 -10.84 -2.69 -9.10
CA ALA A 115 -10.97 -4.02 -9.72
C ALA A 115 -11.86 -4.96 -8.89
N TYR A 116 -11.76 -4.91 -7.56
CA TYR A 116 -12.64 -5.67 -6.66
C TYR A 116 -14.10 -5.24 -6.79
N LEU A 117 -14.37 -3.92 -6.76
CA LEU A 117 -15.72 -3.38 -6.90
C LEU A 117 -16.34 -3.68 -8.27
N ASP A 118 -15.53 -3.72 -9.32
CA ASP A 118 -15.95 -4.14 -10.67
C ASP A 118 -16.08 -5.67 -10.83
N GLN A 119 -15.89 -6.45 -9.76
CA GLN A 119 -15.86 -7.93 -9.76
C GLN A 119 -14.83 -8.53 -10.72
N ARG A 120 -13.75 -7.81 -11.00
CA ARG A 120 -12.65 -8.23 -11.86
C ARG A 120 -11.56 -8.89 -11.02
N ILE A 121 -11.89 -9.97 -10.32
CA ILE A 121 -10.96 -10.73 -9.47
C ILE A 121 -10.76 -12.13 -10.05
N CYS A 122 -9.51 -12.59 -10.12
CA CYS A 122 -9.22 -13.94 -10.56
C CYS A 122 -9.80 -14.97 -9.59
N PRO A 123 -10.59 -15.96 -10.05
CA PRO A 123 -11.18 -16.97 -9.17
C PRO A 123 -10.15 -17.96 -8.61
N GLN A 124 -8.94 -18.00 -9.17
CA GLN A 124 -7.89 -18.94 -8.76
C GLN A 124 -6.89 -18.32 -7.79
N CYS A 125 -6.34 -17.15 -8.11
CA CYS A 125 -5.30 -16.51 -7.29
C CYS A 125 -5.76 -15.25 -6.56
N HIS A 126 -7.01 -14.82 -6.78
CA HIS A 126 -7.59 -13.61 -6.18
C HIS A 126 -6.88 -12.30 -6.53
N ALA A 127 -6.06 -12.30 -7.57
CA ALA A 127 -5.45 -11.09 -8.11
C ALA A 127 -6.51 -10.22 -8.82
N ALA A 128 -6.39 -8.91 -8.67
CA ALA A 128 -7.12 -7.93 -9.46
C ALA A 128 -6.78 -8.06 -10.95
N LEU A 129 -7.78 -8.16 -11.81
CA LEU A 129 -7.62 -8.38 -13.24
C LEU A 129 -7.80 -7.08 -14.02
N PRO A 130 -7.00 -6.82 -15.08
CA PRO A 130 -7.26 -5.72 -16.00
C PRO A 130 -8.63 -5.87 -16.69
N LYS A 131 -9.12 -4.81 -17.34
CA LYS A 131 -10.37 -4.91 -18.12
C LYS A 131 -10.16 -5.84 -19.33
N ASN A 132 -11.18 -6.65 -19.63
CA ASN A 132 -11.28 -7.50 -20.83
C ASN A 132 -10.11 -8.49 -21.05
N VAL A 133 -9.58 -9.08 -19.98
CA VAL A 133 -8.54 -10.11 -20.10
C VAL A 133 -9.16 -11.51 -20.19
N ALA A 134 -8.66 -12.34 -21.11
CA ALA A 134 -9.08 -13.74 -21.27
C ALA A 134 -8.32 -14.71 -20.34
N PHE A 135 -7.17 -14.28 -19.82
CA PHE A 135 -6.32 -15.05 -18.92
C PHE A 135 -5.79 -14.15 -17.80
N CYS A 136 -5.59 -14.71 -16.61
CA CYS A 136 -4.98 -14.02 -15.50
C CYS A 136 -3.48 -13.81 -15.78
N PRO A 137 -2.98 -12.57 -15.82
CA PRO A 137 -1.56 -12.30 -16.08
C PRO A 137 -0.66 -12.71 -14.91
N PHE A 138 -1.23 -12.99 -13.74
CA PHE A 138 -0.48 -13.32 -12.52
C PHE A 138 -0.33 -14.84 -12.29
N CYS A 139 -1.31 -15.66 -12.67
CA CYS A 139 -1.27 -17.11 -12.45
C CYS A 139 -1.55 -17.95 -13.69
N GLY A 140 -1.92 -17.33 -14.83
CA GLY A 140 -2.22 -18.04 -16.08
C GLY A 140 -3.61 -18.70 -16.13
N ALA A 141 -4.44 -18.55 -15.10
CA ALA A 141 -5.82 -19.07 -15.10
C ALA A 141 -6.64 -18.51 -16.26
N LYS A 142 -7.47 -19.35 -16.89
CA LYS A 142 -8.47 -18.89 -17.85
C LYS A 142 -9.65 -18.25 -17.09
N LEU A 143 -10.16 -17.12 -17.60
CA LEU A 143 -11.17 -16.29 -16.94
C LEU A 143 -12.54 -16.39 -17.63
#